data_AF-A0A1F6CAI0-F1
#
_entry.id   AF-A0A1F6CAI0-F1
#
_cell.length_a   1.000
_cell.length_b   1.000
_cell.length_c   1.000
_cell.angle_alpha   90.00
_cell.angle_beta   90.00
_cell.angle_gamma   90.00
#
_symmetry.space_group_name_H-M   'P 1'
#
loop_
_entity.id
_entity.type
_entity.pdbx_description
1 polymer ?
#
loop_
_entity_poly.entity_id
_entity_poly.type
_entity_poly.pdbx_seq_one_letter_code
_entity_poly.pdbx_strand_id
1 'polypeptide(L)'
;MTATARPGRRAQTRASFSWCCYVNSPLDGGIHFIEKGTWTYYYNPVHGQGAMIFPTDLPVEEREAWGRDATTTFLNGRRGFHHSDSGHTFDYPFYFGMIRGMMFLIVSDDYLGFRFFLSPSGAGQSVIPGKSSPAWDFAWEAGQLKVDEPRTLRVRVAYKRPEATEEVPNGYAADHAWIEYQKFKKETSHA
;
A
#
# COMPACT_ATOMS: atom_id res chain seq x y z
N MET A 1 -3.62 -5.85 13.63
CA MET A 1 -5.03 -5.38 13.53
C MET A 1 -5.92 -6.59 13.54
N THR A 2 -7.08 -6.54 14.18
CA THR A 2 -7.99 -7.70 14.28
C THR A 2 -9.41 -7.25 13.98
N ALA A 3 -10.13 -8.04 13.19
CA ALA A 3 -11.50 -7.78 12.78
C ALA A 3 -12.38 -9.01 13.08
N THR A 4 -13.53 -8.77 13.72
CA THR A 4 -14.48 -9.82 14.12
C THR A 4 -15.90 -9.31 13.86
N ALA A 5 -16.78 -10.11 13.25
CA ALA A 5 -18.18 -9.73 13.13
C ALA A 5 -18.88 -9.86 14.50
N ARG A 6 -19.64 -8.83 14.90
CA ARG A 6 -20.37 -8.85 16.17
C ARG A 6 -21.62 -9.75 16.08
N PRO A 7 -21.97 -10.50 17.14
CA PRO A 7 -23.24 -11.20 17.24
C PRO A 7 -24.45 -10.30 16.94
N GLY A 8 -25.48 -10.87 16.32
CA GLY A 8 -26.71 -10.16 15.95
C GLY A 8 -26.58 -9.20 14.75
N ARG A 9 -25.41 -9.08 14.11
CA ARG A 9 -25.24 -8.39 12.82
C ARG A 9 -25.31 -9.38 11.66
N ARG A 10 -25.82 -8.93 10.51
CA ARG A 10 -25.74 -9.68 9.24
C ARG A 10 -24.28 -9.96 8.92
N ALA A 11 -23.95 -11.20 8.55
CA ALA A 11 -22.61 -11.57 8.13
C ALA A 11 -22.12 -10.67 6.99
N GLN A 12 -20.91 -10.11 7.13
CA GLN A 12 -20.29 -9.31 6.08
C GLN A 12 -19.65 -10.26 5.07
N THR A 13 -20.18 -10.28 3.85
CA THR A 13 -19.68 -11.12 2.74
C THR A 13 -18.39 -10.59 2.12
N ARG A 14 -18.15 -9.28 2.26
CA ARG A 14 -16.87 -8.61 2.06
C ARG A 14 -16.69 -7.56 3.16
N ALA A 15 -15.49 -7.49 3.72
CA ALA A 15 -15.06 -6.48 4.67
C ALA A 15 -13.70 -5.95 4.22
N SER A 16 -13.62 -4.63 4.03
CA SER A 16 -12.39 -3.92 3.69
C SER A 16 -12.11 -2.87 4.75
N PHE A 17 -10.84 -2.67 5.08
CA PHE A 17 -10.36 -1.69 6.04
C PHE A 17 -9.20 -0.92 5.42
N SER A 18 -9.20 0.41 5.50
CA SER A 18 -8.17 1.26 4.90
C SER A 18 -7.49 2.15 5.94
N TRP A 19 -6.19 2.37 5.78
CA TRP A 19 -5.37 3.22 6.62
C TRP A 19 -4.70 4.30 5.79
N CYS A 20 -4.98 5.56 6.12
CA CYS A 20 -4.31 6.70 5.52
C CYS A 20 -2.96 6.96 6.18
N CYS A 21 -1.88 6.93 5.41
CA CYS A 21 -0.52 7.22 5.86
C CYS A 21 -0.06 8.52 5.21
N TYR A 22 -0.52 9.64 5.78
CA TYR A 22 -0.19 10.99 5.32
C TYR A 22 1.30 11.30 5.53
N VAL A 23 2.01 11.62 4.44
CA VAL A 23 3.45 11.88 4.44
C VAL A 23 3.71 13.35 4.15
N ASN A 24 4.15 14.09 5.17
CA ASN A 24 4.40 15.52 5.04
C ASN A 24 5.67 15.79 4.21
N SER A 25 5.48 16.36 3.02
CA SER A 25 6.54 16.99 2.22
C SER A 25 7.81 16.15 1.99
N PRO A 26 7.71 14.92 1.47
CA PRO A 26 8.89 14.18 1.04
C PRO A 26 9.48 14.83 -0.22
N LEU A 27 10.77 14.60 -0.48
CA LEU A 27 11.42 15.16 -1.69
C LEU A 27 10.91 14.47 -2.96
N ASP A 28 10.71 13.16 -2.87
CA ASP A 28 10.07 12.30 -3.86
C ASP A 28 8.73 11.83 -3.27
N GLY A 29 7.65 11.95 -4.04
CA GLY A 29 6.31 11.55 -3.61
C GLY A 29 5.98 10.08 -3.88
N GLY A 30 6.81 9.36 -4.62
CA GLY A 30 6.57 7.98 -5.04
C GLY A 30 6.90 6.91 -4.01
N ILE A 31 6.61 5.67 -4.38
CA ILE A 31 6.88 4.46 -3.60
C ILE A 31 7.60 3.40 -4.43
N HIS A 32 8.24 2.47 -3.74
CA HIS A 32 8.99 1.35 -4.27
C HIS A 32 8.45 0.01 -3.76
N PHE A 33 8.42 -0.98 -4.64
CA PHE A 33 8.00 -2.36 -4.37
C PHE A 33 8.65 -3.30 -5.40
N ILE A 34 8.47 -4.61 -5.25
CA ILE A 34 8.92 -5.59 -6.23
C ILE A 34 7.74 -6.02 -7.10
N GLU A 35 7.89 -5.94 -8.41
CA GLU A 35 6.96 -6.39 -9.43
C GLU A 35 7.68 -7.31 -10.42
N LYS A 36 7.17 -8.53 -10.62
CA LYS A 36 7.73 -9.51 -11.58
C LYS A 36 9.24 -9.71 -11.38
N GLY A 37 9.67 -9.81 -10.11
CA GLY A 37 11.06 -9.98 -9.68
C GLY A 37 11.94 -8.74 -9.80
N THR A 38 11.40 -7.57 -10.18
CA THR A 38 12.15 -6.33 -10.41
C THR A 38 11.73 -5.24 -9.43
N TRP A 39 12.66 -4.41 -8.97
CA TRP A 39 12.33 -3.22 -8.18
C TRP A 39 11.66 -2.15 -9.06
N THR A 40 10.38 -1.89 -8.79
CA THR A 40 9.57 -0.88 -9.45
C THR A 40 9.48 0.38 -8.60
N TYR A 41 9.54 1.55 -9.24
CA TYR A 41 9.13 2.83 -8.68
C TYR A 41 7.78 3.22 -9.27
N TYR A 42 6.87 3.73 -8.43
CA TYR A 42 5.59 4.26 -8.88
C TYR A 42 5.26 5.62 -8.26
N TYR A 43 4.86 6.54 -9.12
CA TYR A 43 4.25 7.81 -8.75
C TYR A 43 3.31 8.27 -9.88
N ASN A 44 2.08 8.66 -9.53
CA ASN A 44 1.18 9.35 -10.44
C ASN A 44 0.80 10.70 -9.82
N PRO A 45 1.06 11.85 -10.46
CA PRO A 45 0.74 13.17 -9.92
C PRO A 45 -0.77 13.48 -9.92
N VAL A 46 -1.61 12.72 -10.64
CA VAL A 46 -3.05 12.97 -10.76
C VAL A 46 -3.80 12.24 -9.65
N HIS A 47 -4.46 13.00 -8.78
CA HIS A 47 -5.21 12.44 -7.64
C HIS A 47 -6.37 11.56 -8.13
N GLY A 48 -6.37 10.29 -7.69
CA GLY A 48 -7.42 9.33 -8.02
C GLY A 48 -7.29 8.63 -9.37
N GLN A 49 -6.18 8.84 -10.08
CA GLN A 49 -5.83 8.09 -11.29
C GLN A 49 -4.73 7.08 -10.97
N GLY A 50 -4.98 5.81 -11.24
CA GLY A 50 -4.03 4.72 -11.00
C GLY A 50 -3.54 4.66 -9.55
N ALA A 51 -4.43 4.81 -8.58
CA ALA A 51 -4.06 4.82 -7.17
C ALA A 51 -3.61 3.44 -6.68
N MET A 52 -4.33 2.37 -7.04
CA MET A 52 -4.24 1.02 -6.47
C MET A 52 -3.20 0.14 -7.15
N ILE A 53 -2.45 -0.61 -6.33
CA ILE A 53 -1.51 -1.65 -6.76
C ILE A 53 -1.95 -2.98 -6.14
N PHE A 54 -2.07 -4.02 -6.96
CA PHE A 54 -2.64 -5.31 -6.60
C PHE A 54 -1.57 -6.41 -6.42
N PRO A 55 -1.83 -7.49 -5.66
CA PRO A 55 -0.95 -8.66 -5.66
C PRO A 55 -0.79 -9.22 -7.08
N THR A 56 0.42 -9.62 -7.46
CA THR A 56 0.73 -10.16 -8.80
C THR A 56 -0.14 -11.38 -9.13
N ASP A 57 -0.36 -12.27 -8.15
CA ASP A 57 -1.15 -13.49 -8.33
C ASP A 57 -2.67 -13.29 -8.19
N LEU A 58 -3.15 -12.09 -7.86
CA LEU A 58 -4.59 -11.83 -7.81
C LEU A 58 -5.14 -11.86 -9.25
N PRO A 59 -6.14 -12.71 -9.58
CA PRO A 59 -6.72 -12.79 -10.91
C PRO A 59 -7.29 -11.44 -11.38
N VAL A 60 -7.26 -11.15 -12.68
CA VAL A 60 -7.67 -9.83 -13.22
C VAL A 60 -9.20 -9.60 -13.10
N GLU A 61 -9.95 -10.67 -12.96
CA GLU A 61 -11.38 -10.72 -12.64
C GLU A 61 -11.68 -10.52 -11.14
N GLU A 62 -10.71 -10.79 -10.26
CA GLU A 62 -10.79 -10.53 -8.81
C GLU A 62 -10.17 -9.19 -8.42
N ARG A 63 -9.22 -8.68 -9.20
CA ARG A 63 -8.91 -7.25 -9.26
C ARG A 63 -10.19 -6.54 -9.63
N GLU A 64 -10.74 -5.83 -8.66
CA GLU A 64 -12.03 -5.16 -8.79
C GLU A 64 -12.03 -4.23 -10.02
N ALA A 65 -12.66 -4.66 -11.11
CA ALA A 65 -12.49 -4.10 -12.46
C ALA A 65 -13.23 -2.77 -12.67
N TRP A 66 -12.91 -1.76 -11.85
CA TRP A 66 -13.65 -0.50 -11.76
C TRP A 66 -12.90 0.69 -12.35
N GLY A 67 -12.49 0.54 -13.60
CA GLY A 67 -12.02 1.66 -14.43
C GLY A 67 -10.61 1.45 -14.95
N ARG A 68 -10.49 0.74 -16.08
CA ARG A 68 -9.34 0.86 -17.00
C ARG A 68 -9.32 2.20 -17.75
N ASP A 69 -10.18 3.14 -17.38
CA ASP A 69 -10.23 4.48 -17.93
C ASP A 69 -9.50 5.44 -17.00
N ALA A 70 -8.22 5.62 -17.30
CA ALA A 70 -7.31 6.52 -16.62
C ALA A 70 -7.72 8.01 -16.71
N THR A 71 -8.82 8.36 -17.41
CA THR A 71 -9.33 9.74 -17.48
C THR A 71 -10.45 10.05 -16.48
N THR A 72 -11.01 9.03 -15.80
CA THR A 72 -12.16 9.21 -14.90
C THR A 72 -11.80 9.48 -13.44
N THR A 73 -11.77 10.77 -13.06
CA THR A 73 -11.73 11.20 -11.65
C THR A 73 -13.14 11.13 -11.04
N PHE A 74 -13.47 10.03 -10.36
CA PHE A 74 -14.84 9.71 -9.93
C PHE A 74 -15.47 10.68 -8.92
N LEU A 75 -16.70 11.13 -9.19
CA LEU A 75 -17.58 11.86 -8.24
C LEU A 75 -19.04 11.35 -8.22
N ASN A 76 -19.32 10.10 -8.62
CA ASN A 76 -20.70 9.56 -8.67
C ASN A 76 -21.22 8.94 -7.36
N GLY A 77 -20.59 9.24 -6.21
CA GLY A 77 -21.08 8.89 -4.87
C GLY A 77 -21.04 7.40 -4.49
N ARG A 78 -20.60 6.50 -5.38
CA ARG A 78 -20.52 5.04 -5.12
C ARG A 78 -19.11 4.50 -4.96
N ARG A 79 -18.07 5.31 -5.21
CA ARG A 79 -16.67 4.85 -5.33
C ARG A 79 -15.70 5.88 -4.73
N GLY A 80 -14.71 5.40 -3.98
CA GLY A 80 -13.56 6.20 -3.55
C GLY A 80 -12.44 6.23 -4.59
N PHE A 81 -11.63 7.30 -4.58
CA PHE A 81 -10.51 7.52 -5.50
C PHE A 81 -9.47 6.38 -5.50
N HIS A 82 -9.32 5.70 -4.35
CA HIS A 82 -8.31 4.68 -4.15
C HIS A 82 -8.53 3.43 -5.00
N HIS A 83 -9.74 3.15 -5.50
CA HIS A 83 -10.00 1.95 -6.30
C HIS A 83 -9.54 2.03 -7.77
N SER A 84 -8.92 3.13 -8.22
CA SER A 84 -8.43 3.24 -9.59
C SER A 84 -7.19 2.36 -9.80
N ASP A 85 -7.26 1.37 -10.69
CA ASP A 85 -6.16 0.44 -11.00
C ASP A 85 -4.97 1.17 -11.66
N SER A 86 -3.77 1.03 -11.09
CA SER A 86 -2.52 1.58 -11.64
C SER A 86 -1.99 0.80 -12.84
N GLY A 87 -2.43 -0.44 -13.04
CA GLY A 87 -1.83 -1.40 -13.98
C GLY A 87 -0.55 -2.08 -13.45
N HIS A 88 -0.03 -1.65 -12.30
CA HIS A 88 1.09 -2.30 -11.61
C HIS A 88 0.62 -3.38 -10.63
N THR A 89 1.50 -4.35 -10.39
CA THR A 89 1.31 -5.36 -9.32
C THR A 89 2.51 -5.45 -8.38
N PHE A 90 2.33 -6.15 -7.27
CA PHE A 90 3.39 -6.44 -6.31
C PHE A 90 3.51 -7.94 -6.03
N ASP A 91 4.75 -8.43 -5.91
CA ASP A 91 5.06 -9.84 -5.63
C ASP A 91 5.11 -10.14 -4.13
N TYR A 92 5.29 -9.11 -3.30
CA TYR A 92 5.41 -9.21 -1.85
C TYR A 92 4.61 -8.10 -1.16
N PRO A 93 3.96 -8.36 -0.01
CA PRO A 93 3.09 -7.41 0.68
C PRO A 93 3.89 -6.35 1.46
N PHE A 94 4.72 -5.59 0.75
CA PHE A 94 5.42 -4.44 1.29
C PHE A 94 5.67 -3.38 0.22
N TYR A 95 5.80 -2.14 0.66
CA TYR A 95 6.27 -1.01 -0.14
C TYR A 95 6.97 0.01 0.76
N PHE A 96 7.84 0.83 0.19
CA PHE A 96 8.49 1.91 0.93
C PHE A 96 8.58 3.20 0.14
N GLY A 97 8.74 4.33 0.84
CA GLY A 97 9.12 5.60 0.25
C GLY A 97 10.20 6.30 1.08
N MET A 98 10.79 7.38 0.54
CA MET A 98 11.92 8.06 1.17
C MET A 98 11.52 9.43 1.75
N ILE A 99 11.69 9.59 3.06
CA ILE A 99 11.41 10.82 3.80
C ILE A 99 12.74 11.32 4.38
N ARG A 100 13.27 12.45 3.86
CA ARG A 100 14.48 13.11 4.38
C ARG A 100 15.69 12.16 4.57
N GLY A 101 15.91 11.25 3.61
CA GLY A 101 16.99 10.26 3.65
C GLY A 101 16.73 9.05 4.57
N MET A 102 15.53 8.91 5.11
CA MET A 102 15.07 7.73 5.84
C MET A 102 14.06 6.95 5.01
N MET A 103 14.20 5.63 5.02
CA MET A 103 13.22 4.69 4.46
C MET A 103 12.03 4.61 5.41
N PHE A 104 10.83 4.80 4.87
CA PHE A 104 9.56 4.49 5.53
C PHE A 104 8.92 3.31 4.80
N LEU A 105 9.02 2.13 5.42
CA LEU A 105 8.54 0.85 4.89
C LEU A 105 7.26 0.44 5.61
N ILE A 106 6.26 -0.01 4.85
CA ILE A 106 5.08 -0.72 5.36
C ILE A 106 5.14 -2.15 4.82
N VAL A 107 4.92 -3.13 5.71
CA VAL A 107 4.95 -4.57 5.39
C VAL A 107 3.85 -5.32 6.14
N SER A 108 3.25 -6.32 5.50
CA SER A 108 2.16 -7.13 6.07
C SER A 108 2.33 -8.65 5.86
N ASP A 109 1.56 -9.48 6.58
CA ASP A 109 1.58 -10.95 6.48
C ASP A 109 0.47 -11.56 5.59
N ASP A 110 -0.54 -10.77 5.18
CA ASP A 110 -1.64 -11.25 4.32
C ASP A 110 -1.44 -10.80 2.86
N TYR A 111 -0.69 -11.57 2.07
CA TYR A 111 -0.38 -11.23 0.67
C TYR A 111 -1.62 -10.99 -0.20
N LEU A 112 -2.61 -11.88 -0.17
CA LEU A 112 -3.81 -11.77 -1.01
C LEU A 112 -4.87 -10.82 -0.44
N GLY A 113 -4.86 -10.54 0.86
CA GLY A 113 -5.72 -9.52 1.49
C GLY A 113 -5.14 -8.10 1.41
N PHE A 114 -3.83 -7.93 1.35
CA PHE A 114 -3.19 -6.61 1.36
C PHE A 114 -3.32 -5.88 0.03
N ARG A 115 -3.52 -4.56 0.08
CA ARG A 115 -3.49 -3.66 -1.07
C ARG A 115 -2.76 -2.39 -0.66
N PHE A 116 -2.04 -1.74 -1.56
CA PHE A 116 -1.50 -0.42 -1.29
C PHE A 116 -1.79 0.55 -2.41
N PHE A 117 -1.95 1.82 -2.05
CA PHE A 117 -2.38 2.85 -2.98
C PHE A 117 -1.79 4.22 -2.66
N LEU A 118 -1.54 4.98 -3.73
CA LEU A 118 -0.89 6.27 -3.65
C LEU A 118 -1.89 7.41 -3.90
N SER A 119 -1.87 8.40 -3.02
CA SER A 119 -2.63 9.64 -3.16
C SER A 119 -1.66 10.81 -3.24
N PRO A 120 -1.32 11.37 -4.43
CA PRO A 120 -0.19 12.30 -4.60
C PRO A 120 -0.34 13.62 -3.82
N SER A 121 -1.59 13.97 -3.48
CA SER A 121 -1.96 15.14 -2.70
C SER A 121 -2.78 14.81 -1.45
N GLY A 122 -2.82 13.54 -1.04
CA GLY A 122 -3.70 13.07 0.04
C GLY A 122 -3.45 13.73 1.39
N ALA A 123 -2.21 14.15 1.68
CA ALA A 123 -1.83 14.88 2.88
C ALA A 123 -1.87 16.43 2.70
N GLY A 124 -2.44 16.92 1.59
CA GLY A 124 -2.65 18.35 1.34
C GLY A 124 -1.43 19.08 0.78
N GLN A 125 -1.30 20.37 1.10
CA GLN A 125 -0.20 21.20 0.62
C GLN A 125 1.14 20.79 1.26
N SER A 126 2.23 20.94 0.50
CA SER A 126 3.59 20.76 1.03
C SER A 126 4.11 22.07 1.63
N VAL A 127 5.04 21.97 2.59
CA VAL A 127 5.89 23.10 2.99
C VAL A 127 6.96 23.42 1.95
N ILE A 128 7.16 22.56 0.95
CA ILE A 128 8.00 22.82 -0.22
C ILE A 128 7.13 23.55 -1.27
N PRO A 129 7.48 24.78 -1.70
CA PRO A 129 6.70 25.53 -2.66
C PRO A 129 6.44 24.74 -3.96
N GLY A 130 5.20 24.77 -4.45
CA GLY A 130 4.79 24.08 -5.67
C GLY A 130 4.61 22.56 -5.56
N LYS A 131 4.81 21.95 -4.38
CA LYS A 131 4.57 20.51 -4.16
C LYS A 131 3.31 20.24 -3.33
N SER A 132 2.81 19.02 -3.41
CA SER A 132 1.82 18.45 -2.50
C SER A 132 2.46 17.40 -1.59
N SER A 133 1.81 17.14 -0.45
CA SER A 133 2.18 16.07 0.47
C SER A 133 1.35 14.82 0.10
N PRO A 134 1.99 13.68 -0.23
CA PRO A 134 1.25 12.47 -0.61
C PRO A 134 0.71 11.72 0.62
N ALA A 135 -0.16 10.75 0.35
CA ALA A 135 -0.48 9.68 1.28
C ALA A 135 -0.05 8.34 0.65
N TRP A 136 0.59 7.49 1.45
CA TRP A 136 1.17 6.20 1.05
C TRP A 136 0.37 5.08 1.72
N ASP A 137 -0.88 4.94 1.31
CA ASP A 137 -1.95 4.28 2.04
C ASP A 137 -2.00 2.77 1.77
N PHE A 138 -2.67 2.03 2.64
CA PHE A 138 -2.95 0.61 2.43
C PHE A 138 -4.37 0.22 2.82
N ALA A 139 -4.86 -0.87 2.24
CA ALA A 139 -6.11 -1.51 2.60
C ALA A 139 -5.93 -3.01 2.85
N TRP A 140 -6.90 -3.58 3.55
CA TRP A 140 -6.99 -5.00 3.86
C TRP A 140 -8.37 -5.55 3.52
N GLU A 141 -8.41 -6.37 2.48
CA GLU A 141 -9.54 -7.17 2.08
C GLU A 141 -9.65 -8.40 2.99
N ALA A 142 -10.25 -8.20 4.17
CA ALA A 142 -10.53 -9.26 5.14
C ALA A 142 -11.60 -10.27 4.66
N GLY A 143 -12.18 -10.08 3.47
CA GLY A 143 -13.12 -11.02 2.86
C GLY A 143 -14.38 -11.22 3.69
N GLN A 144 -14.83 -12.47 3.84
CA GLN A 144 -15.95 -12.78 4.73
C GLN A 144 -15.51 -12.78 6.20
N LEU A 145 -16.15 -11.94 7.01
CA LEU A 145 -16.03 -12.00 8.47
C LEU A 145 -17.20 -12.80 9.04
N LYS A 146 -16.89 -13.93 9.69
CA LYS A 146 -17.86 -14.70 10.46
C LYS A 146 -17.95 -14.15 11.89
N VAL A 147 -19.05 -14.49 12.56
CA VAL A 147 -19.27 -14.13 13.97
C VAL A 147 -18.31 -14.93 14.84
N ASP A 148 -17.68 -14.26 15.81
CA ASP A 148 -16.74 -14.82 16.80
C ASP A 148 -15.48 -15.52 16.25
N GLU A 149 -15.26 -15.57 14.93
CA GLU A 149 -13.99 -15.95 14.29
C GLU A 149 -13.18 -14.67 13.93
N PRO A 150 -12.19 -14.25 14.76
CA PRO A 150 -11.36 -13.09 14.46
C PRO A 150 -10.41 -13.36 13.28
N ARG A 151 -10.41 -12.48 12.28
CA ARG A 151 -9.29 -12.38 11.32
C ARG A 151 -8.28 -11.37 11.85
N THR A 152 -6.99 -11.63 11.63
CA THR A 152 -5.90 -10.73 12.03
C THR A 152 -5.01 -10.43 10.83
N LEU A 153 -4.68 -9.15 10.68
CA LEU A 153 -3.63 -8.65 9.81
C LEU A 153 -2.46 -8.19 10.69
N ARG A 154 -1.26 -8.72 10.49
CA ARG A 154 -0.05 -8.15 11.09
C ARG A 154 0.54 -7.16 10.10
N VAL A 155 0.90 -6.00 10.61
CA VAL A 155 1.56 -4.93 9.85
C VAL A 155 2.72 -4.42 10.68
N ARG A 156 3.87 -4.21 10.05
CA ARG A 156 5.00 -3.49 10.62
C ARG A 156 5.25 -2.24 9.79
N VAL A 157 5.52 -1.15 10.49
CA VAL A 157 6.11 0.06 9.91
C VAL A 157 7.56 0.11 10.37
N ALA A 158 8.49 0.27 9.44
CA ALA A 158 9.90 0.50 9.77
C ALA A 158 10.32 1.86 9.22
N TYR A 159 10.73 2.76 10.12
CA TYR A 159 11.28 4.06 9.77
C TYR A 159 12.74 4.14 10.21
N LYS A 160 13.66 3.96 9.25
CA LYS A 160 15.10 3.85 9.53
C LYS A 160 15.94 4.49 8.42
N ARG A 161 17.17 4.88 8.76
CA ARG A 161 18.18 5.25 7.76
C ARG A 161 18.71 3.96 7.10
N PRO A 162 18.84 3.90 5.76
CA PRO A 162 19.70 2.92 5.09
C PRO A 162 21.17 3.12 5.52
N GLU A 163 21.95 2.06 5.52
CA GLU A 163 23.41 2.12 5.73
C GLU A 163 24.11 2.44 4.38
N ALA A 164 25.30 3.07 4.39
CA ALA A 164 25.99 3.51 3.16
C ALA A 164 26.77 2.37 2.47
N THR A 165 27.06 2.42 1.15
CA THR A 165 27.50 1.25 0.30
C THR A 165 27.64 1.47 -1.24
N GLU A 166 28.14 2.63 -1.72
CA GLU A 166 28.33 3.02 -3.16
C GLU A 166 27.07 3.23 -4.04
N GLU A 167 26.90 4.46 -4.57
CA GLU A 167 25.60 5.02 -4.99
C GLU A 167 24.89 4.29 -6.15
N VAL A 168 23.65 3.86 -5.90
CA VAL A 168 22.66 3.50 -6.92
C VAL A 168 21.36 4.28 -6.64
N PRO A 169 20.72 4.93 -7.63
CA PRO A 169 19.41 5.53 -7.46
C PRO A 169 18.41 4.51 -6.91
N ASN A 170 17.94 4.74 -5.67
CA ASN A 170 16.96 3.94 -4.93
C ASN A 170 17.34 2.49 -4.56
N GLY A 171 18.53 1.98 -4.94
CA GLY A 171 18.93 0.58 -4.74
C GLY A 171 19.05 0.11 -3.28
N TYR A 172 19.58 0.94 -2.39
CA TYR A 172 19.87 0.49 -1.00
C TYR A 172 18.65 0.34 -0.12
N ALA A 173 17.71 1.27 -0.23
CA ALA A 173 16.47 1.21 0.53
C ALA A 173 15.66 -0.03 0.12
N ALA A 174 15.83 -0.48 -1.13
CA ALA A 174 15.34 -1.76 -1.63
C ALA A 174 15.92 -2.96 -0.86
N ASP A 175 17.26 -3.10 -0.79
CA ASP A 175 17.89 -4.19 -0.02
C ASP A 175 17.52 -4.16 1.47
N HIS A 176 17.50 -2.98 2.08
CA HIS A 176 17.04 -2.83 3.46
C HIS A 176 15.56 -3.19 3.63
N ALA A 177 14.68 -2.80 2.71
CA ALA A 177 13.26 -3.17 2.73
C ALA A 177 13.09 -4.68 2.63
N TRP A 178 13.84 -5.33 1.74
CA TRP A 178 13.86 -6.79 1.61
C TRP A 178 14.32 -7.48 2.91
N ILE A 179 15.40 -7.00 3.52
CA ILE A 179 15.92 -7.51 4.80
C ILE A 179 14.87 -7.37 5.92
N GLU A 180 14.22 -6.21 6.04
CA GLU A 180 13.17 -6.02 7.05
C GLU A 180 11.90 -6.85 6.76
N TYR A 181 11.55 -7.10 5.49
CA TYR A 181 10.50 -8.05 5.09
C TYR A 181 10.85 -9.48 5.50
N GLN A 182 12.07 -9.96 5.25
CA GLN A 182 12.48 -11.31 5.64
C GLN A 182 12.50 -11.50 7.17
N LYS A 183 12.92 -10.49 7.94
CA LYS A 183 12.80 -10.51 9.42
C LYS A 183 11.34 -10.62 9.85
N PHE A 184 10.48 -9.73 9.34
CA PHE A 184 9.06 -9.73 9.65
C PHE A 184 8.40 -11.08 9.31
N LYS A 185 8.68 -11.64 8.13
CA LYS A 185 8.19 -12.96 7.71
C LYS A 185 8.63 -14.07 8.65
N LYS A 186 9.90 -14.07 9.10
CA LYS A 186 10.41 -15.05 10.07
C LYS A 186 9.68 -14.95 11.41
N GLU A 187 9.42 -13.73 11.87
CA GLU A 187 8.72 -13.48 13.14
C GLU A 187 7.24 -13.87 13.09
N THR A 188 6.56 -13.67 11.95
CA THR A 188 5.14 -14.02 11.78
C THR A 188 4.89 -15.48 11.41
N SER A 189 5.88 -16.19 10.85
CA SER A 189 5.77 -17.64 10.53
C SER A 189 5.70 -18.57 11.75
N HIS A 190 5.82 -18.02 12.96
CA HIS A 190 5.82 -18.76 14.23
C HIS A 190 4.66 -18.36 15.17
N ALA A 191 3.64 -17.64 14.67
CA ALA A 191 2.60 -17.01 15.47
C ALA A 191 1.18 -17.18 14.88
#